data_AF-A0A132MZB8-F1
#
_entry.id   AF-A0A132MZB8-F1
#
_cell.length_a   1.000
_cell.length_b   1.000
_cell.length_c   1.000
_cell.angle_alpha   90.00
_cell.angle_beta   90.00
_cell.angle_gamma   90.00
#
_symmetry.space_group_name_H-M   'P 1'
#
loop_
_entity.id
_entity.type
_entity.pdbx_description
1 polymer ?
#
loop_
_entity_poly.entity_id
_entity_poly.type
_entity_poly.pdbx_seq_one_letter_code
_entity_poly.pdbx_strand_id
1 'polypeptide(L)' 'MEELLEDLSSPLRPLLNVPAVRKLARMDEEFDLPWFGQLMRRPQLLAYLIQVDVWMRRYRVSIL' A
#
# COMPACT_ATOMS: atom_id res chain seq x y z
N MET A 1 -1.10 -5.23 -6.30
CA MET A 1 -0.30 -4.05 -5.89
C MET A 1 0.04 -3.16 -7.07
N GLU A 2 0.67 -3.68 -8.14
CA GLU A 2 0.97 -2.88 -9.35
C GLU A 2 -0.29 -2.23 -9.92
N GLU A 3 -1.40 -2.98 -10.01
CA GLU A 3 -2.72 -2.43 -10.42
C GLU A 3 -3.14 -1.21 -9.60
N LEU A 4 -2.98 -1.23 -8.26
CA LEU A 4 -3.31 -0.10 -7.39
C LEU A 4 -2.41 1.11 -7.66
N LEU A 5 -1.12 0.87 -7.92
CA LEU A 5 -0.15 1.94 -8.19
C LEU A 5 -0.35 2.58 -9.57
N GLU A 6 -0.96 1.85 -10.50
CA GLU A 6 -1.29 2.31 -11.85
C GLU A 6 -2.70 2.93 -11.93
N ASP A 7 -3.60 2.55 -11.02
CA ASP A 7 -4.97 3.06 -11.00
C ASP A 7 -5.05 4.52 -10.51
N LEU A 8 -5.22 5.45 -11.47
CA LEU A 8 -5.41 6.87 -11.19
C LEU A 8 -6.70 7.19 -10.44
N SER A 9 -7.67 6.27 -10.41
CA SER A 9 -8.92 6.40 -9.65
C SER A 9 -8.80 5.96 -8.20
N SER A 10 -7.66 5.37 -7.80
CA SER A 10 -7.44 4.94 -6.42
C SER A 10 -7.46 6.12 -5.46
N PRO A 11 -8.35 6.13 -4.44
CA PRO A 11 -8.36 7.19 -3.43
C PRO A 11 -7.13 7.13 -2.51
N LEU A 12 -6.49 5.96 -2.37
CA LEU A 12 -5.26 5.81 -1.59
C LEU A 12 -4.03 6.31 -2.35
N ARG A 13 -3.96 6.11 -3.68
CA ARG A 13 -2.78 6.38 -4.49
C ARG A 13 -2.18 7.79 -4.33
N PRO A 14 -2.95 8.89 -4.23
CA PRO A 14 -2.41 10.23 -3.98
C PRO A 14 -1.66 10.37 -2.65
N LEU A 15 -1.95 9.51 -1.68
CA LEU A 15 -1.31 9.50 -0.35
C LEU A 15 -0.03 8.67 -0.32
N LEU A 16 0.26 7.93 -1.39
CA LEU A 16 1.41 7.05 -1.47
C LEU A 16 2.57 7.75 -2.19
N ASN A 17 3.78 7.53 -1.66
CA ASN A 17 4.98 7.67 -2.47
C ASN A 17 5.06 6.46 -3.43
N VAL A 18 4.42 6.60 -4.60
CA VAL A 18 4.32 5.54 -5.61
C VAL A 18 5.68 4.92 -5.98
N PRO A 19 6.76 5.69 -6.24
CA PRO A 19 8.09 5.12 -6.46
C PRO A 19 8.60 4.26 -5.31
N ALA A 20 8.48 4.72 -4.06
CA ALA A 20 8.95 3.98 -2.89
C ALA A 20 8.16 2.68 -2.68
N VAL A 21 6.84 2.73 -2.84
CA VAL A 21 5.97 1.57 -2.68
C VAL A 21 6.18 0.56 -3.81
N ARG A 22 6.44 1.01 -5.04
CA ARG A 22 6.83 0.12 -6.15
C ARG A 22 8.17 -0.54 -5.89
N LYS A 23 9.16 0.22 -5.40
CA LYS A 23 10.46 -0.34 -5.02
C LYS A 23 10.26 -1.43 -3.98
N LEU A 24 9.50 -1.16 -2.92
CA LEU A 24 9.15 -2.13 -1.89
C LEU A 24 8.51 -3.39 -2.50
N ALA A 25 7.51 -3.24 -3.37
CA ALA A 25 6.82 -4.36 -3.99
C ALA A 25 7.75 -5.28 -4.82
N ARG A 26 8.81 -4.72 -5.42
CA ARG A 26 9.74 -5.43 -6.33
C ARG A 26 11.05 -5.88 -5.69
N MET A 27 11.31 -5.56 -4.43
CA MET A 27 12.52 -6.03 -3.76
C MET A 27 12.55 -7.57 -3.69
N ASP A 28 13.71 -8.18 -3.88
CA ASP A 28 13.90 -9.62 -3.63
C ASP A 28 14.39 -9.88 -2.20
N GLU A 29 15.03 -8.89 -1.57
CA GLU A 29 15.54 -8.96 -0.21
C GLU A 29 14.40 -9.06 0.82
N GLU A 30 14.67 -9.74 1.94
CA GLU A 30 13.80 -9.73 3.10
C GLU A 30 13.71 -8.30 3.64
N PHE A 31 12.48 -7.79 3.72
CA PHE A 31 12.22 -6.50 4.32
C PHE A 31 12.26 -6.67 5.83
N ASP A 32 13.41 -6.35 6.41
CA ASP A 32 13.75 -6.64 7.81
C ASP A 32 13.20 -5.59 8.81
N LEU A 33 12.52 -4.55 8.31
CA LEU A 33 11.87 -3.56 9.17
C LEU A 33 10.44 -4.02 9.52
N PRO A 34 10.13 -4.27 10.79
CA PRO A 34 8.77 -4.60 11.20
C PRO A 34 7.85 -3.39 11.03
N TRP A 35 6.75 -3.57 10.31
CA TRP A 35 5.72 -2.54 10.20
C TRP A 35 4.93 -2.44 11.51
N PHE A 36 4.88 -1.23 12.08
CA PHE A 36 4.09 -0.85 13.26
C PHE A 36 4.15 -1.84 14.44
N GLY A 37 5.33 -2.03 15.03
CA GLY A 37 5.49 -2.68 16.33
C GLY A 37 5.14 -4.17 16.42
N GLN A 38 4.79 -4.84 15.30
CA GLN A 38 4.50 -6.27 15.24
C GLN A 38 5.04 -6.95 13.95
N LEU A 39 5.04 -8.29 13.94
CA LEU A 39 5.54 -9.27 12.95
C LEU A 39 5.01 -9.13 11.50
N MET A 40 4.47 -7.98 11.09
CA MET A 40 4.08 -7.75 9.70
C MET A 40 5.33 -7.44 8.87
N ARG A 41 5.62 -8.36 7.95
CA ARG A 41 6.67 -8.22 6.94
C ARG A 41 6.09 -7.56 5.69
N ARG A 42 6.92 -7.43 4.67
CA ARG A 42 6.58 -6.76 3.40
C ARG A 42 5.27 -7.23 2.74
N PRO A 43 5.00 -8.54 2.56
CA PRO A 43 3.74 -8.97 1.96
C PRO A 43 2.51 -8.48 2.74
N GLN A 44 2.59 -8.48 4.08
CA GLN A 44 1.52 -8.01 4.96
C GLN A 44 1.32 -6.50 4.84
N LEU A 45 2.40 -5.71 4.78
CA LEU A 45 2.30 -4.26 4.54
C LEU A 45 1.63 -3.96 3.19
N LEU A 46 2.02 -4.65 2.12
CA LEU A 46 1.40 -4.46 0.80
C LEU A 46 -0.07 -4.85 0.81
N ALA A 47 -0.42 -5.97 1.47
CA ALA A 47 -1.80 -6.39 1.65
C ALA A 47 -2.62 -5.36 2.45
N TYR A 48 -2.04 -4.79 3.50
CA TYR A 48 -2.67 -3.72 4.28
C TYR A 48 -2.98 -2.49 3.41
N LEU A 49 -2.04 -2.04 2.58
CA LEU A 49 -2.29 -0.91 1.68
C LEU A 49 -3.44 -1.20 0.71
N ILE A 50 -3.50 -2.42 0.16
CA ILE A 50 -4.62 -2.84 -0.70
C ILE A 50 -5.95 -2.83 0.09
N GLN A 51 -5.95 -3.34 1.32
CA GLN A 51 -7.15 -3.34 2.17
C GLN A 51 -7.63 -1.92 2.50
N VAL A 52 -6.70 -0.98 2.75
CA VAL A 52 -7.03 0.43 2.96
C VAL A 52 -7.67 1.03 1.72
N ASP A 53 -7.13 0.81 0.52
CA ASP A 53 -7.73 1.31 -0.73
C ASP A 53 -9.15 0.75 -0.93
N VAL A 54 -9.34 -0.55 -0.71
CA VAL A 54 -10.66 -1.20 -0.77
C VAL A 54 -11.63 -0.60 0.24
N TRP A 55 -11.19 -0.36 1.48
CA TRP A 55 -11.99 0.29 2.51
C TRP A 55 -12.38 1.72 2.11
N MET A 56 -11.43 2.51 1.62
CA MET A 56 -11.68 3.88 1.16
C MET A 56 -12.73 3.92 0.06
N ARG A 57 -12.63 3.02 -0.93
CA ARG A 57 -13.63 2.90 -2.00
C ARG A 57 -14.99 2.47 -1.48
N ARG A 58 -15.02 1.43 -0.62
CA ARG A 58 -16.27 0.87 -0.07
C ARG A 58 -17.07 1.92 0.71
N TYR A 59 -16.39 2.74 1.50
CA TYR A 59 -17.03 3.74 2.35
C TYR A 59 -17.00 5.16 1.77
N ARG A 60 -16.56 5.32 0.51
CA ARG A 60 -16.46 6.61 -0.19
C ARG A 60 -15.72 7.66 0.62
N VAL A 61 -14.60 7.25 1.22
CA VAL A 61 -13.75 8.10 2.04
C VAL A 61 -13.16 9.19 1.16
N SER A 62 -13.39 10.44 1.54
CA SER A 62 -12.77 11.61 0.92
C SER A 62 -11.78 12.21 1.91
N ILE A 63 -10.57 12.50 1.44
CA ILE A 63 -9.59 13.27 2.20
C ILE A 63 -9.67 14.72 1.71
N LEU A 64 -9.77 15.65 2.65
CA LEU A 64 -9.91 17.10 2.43
C LEU A 64 -8.56 17.77 2.22
#